data_AF-A0A428TE16-F1
#
_entry.id   AF-A0A428TE16-F1
#
_cell.length_a   1.000
_cell.length_b   1.000
_cell.length_c   1.000
_cell.angle_alpha   90.00
_cell.angle_beta   90.00
_cell.angle_gamma   90.00
#
_symmetry.space_group_name_H-M   'P 1'
#
loop_
_entity.id
_entity.type
_entity.pdbx_description
1 polymer ?
#
loop_
_entity_poly.entity_id
_entity_poly.type
_entity_poly.pdbx_seq_one_letter_code
_entity_poly.pdbx_strand_id
1 'polypeptide(L)'
;MDVVLEVVDTFIADYGYAYFHPRQPTPYDFPASSNATDSSAQAAFSTWTYKPATKFLTLEPPQAAYMSAWDRDNPLRQALTLYLITWIFGLAVYFIVATLSYIFIFDKRTFNHPRFIKNQVRLEMISANKAMPVMAIITAPLFLLEVRGYGKLYDTTEDGPGFWYDIFQFPLFLLFTDFCIYWAHRWLHHPWVYKHLHKAHHKWIMPTPFASHAFHPLDGFTQSLPYHIFPFIFPLQKMAYVALFIFVNLWSVMIHDGEYLTNNPIVNGAACHSLHHSRFEVNYGQFFTAFDRLGGTYRMPEQWMFERDMKMSENKWRSEVEKVDELIEEIEGDDNRTYGPSDTKKTQ
;
A
#
# COMPACT_ATOMS: atom_id res chain seq x y z
N MET A 1 11.72 -6.73 -4.02
CA MET A 1 12.11 -5.62 -3.13
C MET A 1 13.63 -5.39 -3.02
N ASP A 2 14.46 -6.33 -3.43
CA ASP A 2 15.92 -6.26 -3.42
C ASP A 2 16.51 -5.12 -4.26
N VAL A 3 15.95 -4.82 -5.45
CA VAL A 3 16.38 -3.68 -6.27
C VAL A 3 16.16 -2.35 -5.55
N VAL A 4 14.99 -2.18 -4.92
CA VAL A 4 14.66 -0.97 -4.14
C VAL A 4 15.54 -0.88 -2.89
N LEU A 5 15.78 -2.00 -2.23
CA LEU A 5 16.67 -2.10 -1.08
C LEU A 5 18.10 -1.66 -1.45
N GLU A 6 18.64 -2.11 -2.59
CA GLU A 6 19.96 -1.72 -3.06
C GLU A 6 20.07 -0.21 -3.32
N VAL A 7 19.07 0.39 -3.97
CA VAL A 7 19.03 1.84 -4.22
C VAL A 7 19.06 2.59 -2.88
N VAL A 8 18.21 2.20 -1.93
CA VAL A 8 18.10 2.87 -0.64
C VAL A 8 19.33 2.64 0.23
N ASP A 9 19.90 1.43 0.25
CA ASP A 9 21.16 1.15 0.94
C ASP A 9 22.27 2.07 0.40
N THR A 10 22.42 2.14 -0.93
CA THR A 10 23.49 2.89 -1.58
C THR A 10 23.43 4.38 -1.30
N PHE A 11 22.24 4.99 -1.36
CA PHE A 11 22.11 6.45 -1.24
C PHE A 11 21.79 6.94 0.16
N ILE A 12 21.26 6.09 1.04
CA ILE A 12 20.73 6.51 2.35
C ILE A 12 21.23 5.59 3.46
N ALA A 13 20.88 4.30 3.41
CA ALA A 13 20.98 3.45 4.60
C ALA A 13 22.44 3.14 4.97
N ASP A 14 23.35 2.96 4.00
CA ASP A 14 24.78 2.74 4.27
C ASP A 14 25.36 3.86 5.15
N TYR A 15 25.08 5.12 4.81
CA TYR A 15 25.53 6.27 5.59
C TYR A 15 24.91 6.29 6.98
N GLY A 16 23.61 5.97 7.09
CA GLY A 16 22.90 5.88 8.35
C GLY A 16 23.50 4.80 9.27
N TYR A 17 23.68 3.57 8.78
CA TYR A 17 24.26 2.49 9.57
C TYR A 17 25.73 2.73 9.91
N ALA A 18 26.53 3.28 9.00
CA ALA A 18 27.91 3.66 9.30
C ALA A 18 27.99 4.72 10.40
N TYR A 19 27.04 5.65 10.46
CA TYR A 19 27.01 6.70 11.48
C TYR A 19 26.49 6.20 12.84
N PHE A 20 25.35 5.50 12.87
CA PHE A 20 24.71 5.06 14.12
C PHE A 20 25.26 3.74 14.66
N HIS A 21 25.80 2.89 13.79
CA HIS A 21 26.36 1.60 14.14
C HIS A 21 27.72 1.36 13.46
N PRO A 22 28.74 2.20 13.73
CA PRO A 22 30.04 2.09 13.11
C PRO A 22 30.73 0.78 13.52
N ARG A 23 31.40 0.17 12.54
CA ARG A 23 32.26 -0.99 12.74
C ARG A 23 33.37 -0.63 13.72
N GLN A 24 33.41 -1.35 14.83
CA GLN A 24 34.46 -1.17 15.83
C GLN A 24 35.76 -1.83 15.32
N PRO A 25 36.92 -1.21 15.52
CA PRO A 25 38.19 -1.90 15.32
C PRO A 25 38.27 -3.08 16.30
N THR A 26 38.82 -4.20 15.84
CA THR A 26 39.05 -5.38 16.67
C THR A 26 39.90 -4.98 17.89
N PRO A 27 39.43 -5.19 19.13
CA PRO A 27 40.31 -5.10 20.29
C PRO A 27 41.23 -6.32 20.24
N TYR A 28 42.53 -6.12 20.03
CA TYR A 28 43.49 -7.21 20.21
C TYR A 28 44.56 -6.83 21.24
N ASP A 29 44.48 -7.48 22.40
CA ASP A 29 45.58 -7.70 23.34
C ASP A 29 46.50 -8.81 22.78
N PHE A 30 47.25 -8.52 21.71
CA PHE A 30 48.34 -9.38 21.25
C PHE A 30 49.63 -8.78 21.83
N PRO A 31 50.52 -9.54 22.49
CA PRO A 31 51.76 -8.97 23.00
C PRO A 31 52.56 -8.44 21.82
N ALA A 32 52.75 -7.12 21.77
CA ALA A 32 53.52 -6.47 20.73
C ALA A 32 54.93 -7.09 20.67
N SER A 33 55.28 -7.76 19.57
CA SER A 33 56.67 -8.00 19.25
C SER A 33 57.32 -6.64 19.00
N SER A 34 58.36 -6.32 19.76
CA SER A 34 58.96 -5.00 19.93
C SER A 34 59.72 -4.42 18.72
N ASN A 35 59.28 -4.70 17.49
CA ASN A 35 59.96 -4.26 16.26
C ASN A 35 58.99 -3.97 15.08
N ALA A 36 57.74 -3.60 15.35
CA ALA A 36 56.84 -3.10 14.30
C ALA A 36 56.64 -1.59 14.46
N THR A 37 57.16 -0.83 13.49
CA THR A 37 56.82 0.58 13.28
C THR A 37 55.31 0.74 13.09
N ASP A 38 54.78 1.76 13.74
CA ASP A 38 53.38 2.16 13.86
C ASP A 38 52.54 2.15 12.56
N SER A 39 51.22 2.11 12.80
CA SER A 39 50.13 2.58 11.94
C SER A 39 49.43 1.60 10.99
N SER A 40 48.94 0.47 11.50
CA SER A 40 47.59 0.02 11.11
C SER A 40 47.01 -0.91 12.16
N ALA A 41 46.18 -0.35 13.05
CA ALA A 41 45.14 -1.16 13.66
C ALA A 41 44.36 -1.80 12.51
N GLN A 42 44.52 -3.11 12.31
CA GLN A 42 43.77 -3.86 11.31
C GLN A 42 42.30 -3.78 11.70
N ALA A 43 41.57 -2.83 11.10
CA ALA A 43 40.13 -2.78 11.17
C ALA A 43 39.61 -4.14 10.71
N ALA A 44 38.68 -4.73 11.46
CA ALA A 44 38.02 -5.95 11.03
C ALA A 44 37.44 -5.71 9.63
N PHE A 45 37.94 -6.39 8.60
CA PHE A 45 37.45 -6.19 7.24
C PHE A 45 36.08 -6.84 7.10
N SER A 46 35.15 -6.15 6.43
CA SER A 46 33.89 -6.73 5.99
C SER A 46 34.14 -8.00 5.19
N THR A 47 33.50 -9.12 5.58
CA THR A 47 33.49 -10.34 4.77
C THR A 47 32.39 -10.33 3.71
N TRP A 48 31.48 -9.35 3.75
CA TRP A 48 30.45 -9.17 2.75
C TRP A 48 31.05 -8.80 1.39
N THR A 49 30.56 -9.48 0.36
CA THR A 49 30.90 -9.22 -1.04
C THR A 49 29.69 -8.67 -1.77
N TYR A 50 29.89 -7.57 -2.48
CA TYR A 50 28.83 -6.95 -3.26
C TYR A 50 28.37 -7.85 -4.41
N LYS A 51 27.06 -8.02 -4.51
CA LYS A 51 26.37 -8.66 -5.63
C LYS A 51 25.21 -7.75 -6.05
N PRO A 52 25.15 -7.31 -7.32
CA PRO A 52 24.03 -6.52 -7.81
C PRO A 52 22.70 -7.27 -7.64
N ALA A 53 21.65 -6.58 -7.22
CA ALA A 53 20.30 -7.12 -7.10
C ALA A 53 19.66 -7.36 -8.47
N THR A 54 20.11 -6.67 -9.51
CA THR A 54 19.62 -6.80 -10.88
C THR A 54 20.74 -6.60 -11.92
N LYS A 55 20.58 -7.23 -13.08
CA LYS A 55 21.41 -7.05 -14.28
C LYS A 55 21.10 -5.74 -15.00
N PHE A 56 19.97 -5.08 -14.71
CA PHE A 56 19.56 -3.82 -15.38
C PHE A 56 20.18 -2.57 -14.77
N LEU A 57 20.55 -2.63 -13.48
CA LEU A 57 21.09 -1.52 -12.72
C LEU A 57 22.17 -2.05 -11.79
N THR A 58 23.35 -1.46 -11.82
CA THR A 58 24.44 -1.77 -10.89
C THR A 58 24.83 -0.49 -10.18
N LEU A 59 24.67 -0.48 -8.86
CA LEU A 59 25.08 0.65 -8.02
C LEU A 59 26.28 0.25 -7.18
N GLU A 60 27.45 0.85 -7.46
CA GLU A 60 28.64 0.60 -6.65
C GLU A 60 28.39 1.03 -5.19
N PRO A 61 28.61 0.12 -4.21
CA PRO A 61 28.44 0.47 -2.81
C PRO A 61 29.42 1.58 -2.39
N PRO A 62 28.96 2.63 -1.69
CA PRO A 62 29.85 3.63 -1.14
C PRO A 62 30.76 3.02 -0.07
N GLN A 63 31.86 3.71 0.26
CA GLN A 63 32.75 3.30 1.35
C GLN A 63 31.99 3.07 2.67
N ALA A 64 30.94 3.86 2.92
CA ALA A 64 30.07 3.73 4.09
C ALA A 64 29.46 2.33 4.24
N ALA A 65 29.19 1.60 3.14
CA ALA A 65 28.68 0.24 3.18
C ALA A 65 29.58 -0.71 3.97
N TYR A 66 30.90 -0.48 3.92
CA TYR A 66 31.93 -1.26 4.60
C TYR A 66 32.36 -0.67 5.95
N MET A 67 31.77 0.45 6.36
CA MET A 67 32.06 1.10 7.65
C MET A 67 31.02 0.78 8.72
N SER A 68 29.86 0.23 8.35
CA SER A 68 28.85 -0.26 9.28
C SER A 68 29.27 -1.57 9.95
N ALA A 69 28.95 -1.73 11.24
CA ALA A 69 29.09 -3.02 11.94
C ALA A 69 28.12 -4.09 11.40
N TRP A 70 27.01 -3.69 10.78
CA TRP A 70 26.11 -4.59 10.07
C TRP A 70 26.29 -4.47 8.55
N ASP A 71 26.78 -5.55 7.94
CA ASP A 71 26.89 -5.69 6.50
C ASP A 71 25.51 -5.70 5.81
N ARG A 72 25.47 -5.44 4.50
CA ARG A 72 24.22 -5.35 3.73
C ARG A 72 23.42 -6.66 3.70
N ASP A 73 24.05 -7.81 3.95
CA ASP A 73 23.39 -9.12 4.03
C ASP A 73 22.94 -9.49 5.45
N ASN A 74 23.20 -8.63 6.44
CA ASN A 74 22.71 -8.80 7.81
C ASN A 74 21.17 -8.78 7.84
N PRO A 75 20.50 -9.83 8.36
CA PRO A 75 19.04 -9.90 8.33
C PRO A 75 18.32 -8.78 9.09
N LEU A 76 18.88 -8.32 10.22
CA LEU A 76 18.26 -7.25 11.03
C LEU A 76 18.35 -5.91 10.30
N ARG A 77 19.50 -5.61 9.71
CA ARG A 77 19.70 -4.45 8.85
C ARG A 77 18.70 -4.46 7.68
N GLN A 78 18.61 -5.57 6.95
CA GLN A 78 17.67 -5.71 5.84
C GLN A 78 16.23 -5.53 6.30
N ALA A 79 15.82 -6.17 7.40
CA ALA A 79 14.47 -6.06 7.94
C ALA A 79 14.11 -4.61 8.31
N LEU A 80 15.03 -3.91 9.01
CA LEU A 80 14.82 -2.52 9.40
C LEU A 80 14.76 -1.59 8.17
N THR A 81 15.67 -1.76 7.22
CA THR A 81 15.65 -0.95 5.98
C THR A 81 14.37 -1.23 5.18
N LEU A 82 13.97 -2.49 5.00
CA LEU A 82 12.74 -2.85 4.30
C LEU A 82 11.48 -2.31 5.00
N TYR A 83 11.45 -2.32 6.33
CA TYR A 83 10.39 -1.67 7.10
C TYR A 83 10.32 -0.16 6.79
N LEU A 84 11.46 0.55 6.89
CA LEU A 84 11.53 1.98 6.63
C LEU A 84 11.18 2.33 5.18
N ILE A 85 11.65 1.54 4.21
CA ILE A 85 11.28 1.65 2.80
C ILE A 85 9.76 1.53 2.67
N THR A 86 9.18 0.44 3.15
CA THR A 86 7.75 0.16 3.00
C THR A 86 6.90 1.28 3.60
N TRP A 87 7.27 1.77 4.78
CA TRP A 87 6.55 2.82 5.46
C TRP A 87 6.71 4.19 4.77
N ILE A 88 7.95 4.65 4.57
CA ILE A 88 8.22 6.01 4.07
C ILE A 88 7.87 6.11 2.59
N PHE A 89 8.24 5.12 1.78
CA PHE A 89 7.86 5.08 0.37
C PHE A 89 6.35 4.96 0.20
N GLY A 90 5.71 4.11 1.00
CA GLY A 90 4.25 4.01 1.03
C GLY A 90 3.60 5.36 1.32
N LEU A 91 4.08 6.09 2.34
CA LEU A 91 3.58 7.44 2.66
C LEU A 91 3.82 8.43 1.52
N ALA A 92 5.00 8.40 0.90
CA ALA A 92 5.32 9.28 -0.22
C ALA A 92 4.37 9.03 -1.40
N VAL A 93 4.19 7.77 -1.82
CA VAL A 93 3.26 7.40 -2.89
C VAL A 93 1.84 7.80 -2.52
N TYR A 94 1.37 7.47 -1.32
CA TYR A 94 0.04 7.84 -0.83
C TYR A 94 -0.19 9.35 -0.92
N PHE A 95 0.69 10.17 -0.34
CA PHE A 95 0.50 11.61 -0.33
C PHE A 95 0.65 12.23 -1.71
N ILE A 96 1.57 11.77 -2.56
CA ILE A 96 1.72 12.28 -3.93
C ILE A 96 0.45 11.97 -4.72
N VAL A 97 0.04 10.71 -4.78
CA VAL A 97 -1.08 10.26 -5.61
C VAL A 97 -2.41 10.82 -5.10
N ALA A 98 -2.67 10.72 -3.80
CA ALA A 98 -3.91 11.25 -3.21
C ALA A 98 -3.99 12.77 -3.33
N THR A 99 -2.87 13.49 -3.21
CA THR A 99 -2.87 14.95 -3.42
C THR A 99 -3.11 15.32 -4.87
N LEU A 100 -2.46 14.63 -5.83
CA LEU A 100 -2.70 14.86 -7.25
C LEU A 100 -4.15 14.57 -7.63
N SER A 101 -4.70 13.43 -7.20
CA SER A 101 -6.12 13.12 -7.41
C SER A 101 -7.02 14.16 -6.73
N TYR A 102 -6.70 14.58 -5.51
CA TYR A 102 -7.45 15.62 -4.80
C TYR A 102 -7.43 16.97 -5.53
N ILE A 103 -6.31 17.39 -6.12
CA ILE A 103 -6.19 18.68 -6.81
C ILE A 103 -6.86 18.64 -8.19
N PHE A 104 -6.63 17.57 -8.96
CA PHE A 104 -6.96 17.55 -10.39
C PHE A 104 -8.22 16.76 -10.74
N ILE A 105 -8.66 15.82 -9.91
CA ILE A 105 -9.72 14.86 -10.24
C ILE A 105 -10.93 15.02 -9.29
N PHE A 106 -10.69 15.09 -7.98
CA PHE A 106 -11.76 15.06 -6.97
C PHE A 106 -12.69 16.28 -7.04
N ASP A 107 -13.98 16.03 -7.23
CA ASP A 107 -15.01 17.06 -7.25
C ASP A 107 -15.31 17.60 -5.84
N LYS A 108 -14.95 18.86 -5.60
CA LYS A 108 -15.12 19.55 -4.31
C LYS A 108 -16.59 19.77 -3.92
N ARG A 109 -17.55 19.62 -4.84
CA ARG A 109 -18.98 19.65 -4.52
C ARG A 109 -19.36 18.54 -3.54
N THR A 110 -18.60 17.45 -3.49
CA THR A 110 -18.76 16.34 -2.53
C THR A 110 -18.76 16.82 -1.07
N PHE A 111 -18.10 17.93 -0.74
CA PHE A 111 -18.11 18.49 0.63
C PHE A 111 -19.48 18.98 1.10
N ASN A 112 -20.41 19.22 0.18
CA ASN A 112 -21.78 19.60 0.49
C ASN A 112 -22.69 18.38 0.72
N HIS A 113 -22.19 17.16 0.53
CA HIS A 113 -22.97 15.95 0.74
C HIS A 113 -23.40 15.83 2.22
N PRO A 114 -24.68 15.51 2.53
CA PRO A 114 -25.17 15.46 3.91
C PRO A 114 -24.42 14.48 4.82
N ARG A 115 -23.87 13.42 4.23
CA ARG A 115 -23.06 12.39 4.91
C ARG A 115 -21.55 12.59 4.81
N PHE A 116 -21.09 13.79 4.44
CA PHE A 116 -19.68 14.14 4.51
C PHE A 116 -19.29 14.44 5.97
N ILE A 117 -18.28 13.75 6.49
CA ILE A 117 -17.88 13.85 7.90
C ILE A 117 -17.16 15.19 8.16
N LYS A 118 -17.39 15.75 9.34
CA LYS A 118 -16.70 16.97 9.77
C LYS A 118 -15.18 16.74 9.83
N ASN A 119 -14.41 17.59 9.13
CA ASN A 119 -12.94 17.47 8.99
C ASN A 119 -12.47 16.14 8.37
N GLN A 120 -13.30 15.49 7.54
CA GLN A 120 -13.04 14.14 7.01
C GLN A 120 -11.64 13.95 6.43
N VAL A 121 -11.19 14.83 5.52
CA VAL A 121 -9.87 14.73 4.87
C VAL A 121 -8.73 14.61 5.90
N ARG A 122 -8.78 15.41 6.96
CA ARG A 122 -7.77 15.35 8.04
C ARG A 122 -7.88 14.04 8.81
N LEU A 123 -9.10 13.58 9.10
CA LEU A 123 -9.31 12.33 9.82
C LEU A 123 -8.87 11.11 8.99
N GLU A 124 -9.10 11.12 7.68
CA GLU A 124 -8.61 10.12 6.72
C GLU A 124 -7.08 10.05 6.73
N MET A 125 -6.41 11.20 6.59
CA MET A 125 -4.94 11.29 6.67
C MET A 125 -4.40 10.78 8.01
N ILE A 126 -5.00 11.17 9.14
CA ILE A 126 -4.60 10.68 10.47
C ILE A 126 -4.78 9.16 10.56
N SER A 127 -5.88 8.62 10.04
CA SER A 127 -6.15 7.18 10.02
C SER A 127 -5.08 6.44 9.23
N ALA A 128 -4.78 6.90 8.02
CA ALA A 128 -3.73 6.31 7.18
C ALA A 128 -2.35 6.36 7.84
N ASN A 129 -1.97 7.51 8.41
CA ASN A 129 -0.67 7.67 9.07
C ASN A 129 -0.52 6.82 10.35
N LYS A 130 -1.62 6.45 11.01
CA LYS A 130 -1.61 5.48 12.11
C LYS A 130 -1.51 4.05 11.61
N ALA A 131 -2.15 3.73 10.47
CA ALA A 131 -2.22 2.37 9.94
C ALA A 131 -0.93 1.92 9.26
N MET A 132 -0.37 2.77 8.39
CA MET A 132 0.74 2.42 7.51
C MET A 132 2.04 1.96 8.21
N PRO A 133 2.48 2.54 9.35
CA PRO A 133 3.64 2.02 10.08
C PRO A 133 3.40 0.60 10.58
N VAL A 134 2.21 0.30 11.11
CA VAL A 134 1.88 -1.04 11.62
C VAL A 134 1.79 -2.04 10.47
N MET A 135 1.21 -1.65 9.34
CA MET A 135 1.22 -2.45 8.12
C MET A 135 2.63 -2.74 7.63
N ALA A 136 3.52 -1.74 7.62
CA ALA A 136 4.90 -1.94 7.22
C ALA A 136 5.63 -2.93 8.13
N ILE A 137 5.34 -2.96 9.45
CA ILE A 137 5.90 -3.95 10.38
C ILE A 137 5.50 -5.38 9.98
N ILE A 138 4.22 -5.61 9.64
CA ILE A 138 3.72 -6.95 9.31
C ILE A 138 4.06 -7.37 7.86
N THR A 139 4.27 -6.42 6.95
CA THR A 139 4.70 -6.68 5.56
C THR A 139 6.21 -6.90 5.44
N ALA A 140 7.04 -6.20 6.22
CA ALA A 140 8.50 -6.28 6.11
C ALA A 140 9.09 -7.72 6.22
N PRO A 141 8.56 -8.63 7.06
CA PRO A 141 8.99 -10.02 7.06
C PRO A 141 8.80 -10.74 5.72
N LEU A 142 7.71 -10.46 4.98
CA LEU A 142 7.49 -11.04 3.65
C LEU A 142 8.55 -10.54 2.66
N PHE A 143 8.83 -9.24 2.68
CA PHE A 143 9.90 -8.67 1.86
C PHE A 143 11.28 -9.17 2.26
N LEU A 144 11.53 -9.43 3.54
CA LEU A 144 12.77 -10.06 3.98
C LEU A 144 12.90 -11.46 3.36
N LEU A 145 11.85 -12.27 3.42
CA LEU A 145 11.84 -13.60 2.79
C LEU A 145 12.09 -13.51 1.28
N GLU A 146 11.49 -12.53 0.59
CA GLU A 146 11.74 -12.29 -0.83
C GLU A 146 13.22 -11.97 -1.12
N VAL A 147 13.82 -10.98 -0.42
CA VAL A 147 15.22 -10.59 -0.67
C VAL A 147 16.22 -11.68 -0.28
N ARG A 148 15.81 -12.61 0.61
CA ARG A 148 16.60 -13.80 0.96
C ARG A 148 16.39 -14.98 0.02
N GLY A 149 15.60 -14.83 -1.04
CA GLY A 149 15.45 -15.82 -2.10
C GLY A 149 14.41 -16.90 -1.83
N TYR A 150 13.51 -16.72 -0.86
CA TYR A 150 12.40 -17.66 -0.61
C TYR A 150 11.24 -17.48 -1.60
N GLY A 151 11.20 -16.36 -2.32
CA GLY A 151 10.25 -16.11 -3.41
C GLY A 151 10.77 -16.58 -4.78
N LYS A 152 9.87 -16.72 -5.75
CA LYS A 152 10.13 -17.05 -7.16
C LYS A 152 10.36 -15.79 -8.00
N LEU A 153 11.07 -14.81 -7.44
CA LEU A 153 11.42 -13.59 -8.16
C LEU A 153 12.54 -13.88 -9.15
N TYR A 154 12.40 -13.40 -10.39
CA TYR A 154 13.41 -13.53 -11.42
C TYR A 154 13.72 -12.18 -12.06
N ASP A 155 14.94 -12.03 -12.59
CA ASP A 155 15.44 -10.73 -13.04
C ASP A 155 15.28 -10.56 -14.55
N THR A 156 15.93 -11.41 -15.36
CA THR A 156 15.79 -11.38 -16.83
C THR A 156 14.92 -12.52 -17.36
N THR A 157 14.44 -12.38 -18.59
CA THR A 157 13.65 -13.42 -19.29
C THR A 157 14.32 -14.79 -19.28
N GLU A 158 15.65 -14.84 -19.38
CA GLU A 158 16.46 -16.07 -19.34
C GLU A 158 16.44 -16.76 -17.97
N ASP A 159 16.25 -15.98 -16.89
CA ASP A 159 16.14 -16.51 -15.52
C ASP A 159 14.71 -17.01 -15.21
N GLY A 160 13.74 -16.71 -16.08
CA GLY A 160 12.32 -16.99 -15.90
C GLY A 160 11.75 -18.04 -16.87
N PRO A 161 10.42 -18.24 -16.88
CA PRO A 161 9.76 -19.22 -17.76
C PRO A 161 9.84 -18.90 -19.27
N GLY A 162 10.31 -17.71 -19.62
CA GLY A 162 10.44 -17.21 -20.99
C GLY A 162 9.53 -16.02 -21.29
N PHE A 163 9.72 -15.43 -22.48
CA PHE A 163 9.10 -14.16 -22.86
C PHE A 163 7.56 -14.15 -22.84
N TRP A 164 6.93 -15.30 -23.14
CA TRP A 164 5.48 -15.43 -23.06
C TRP A 164 4.96 -15.14 -21.63
N TYR A 165 5.73 -15.55 -20.62
CA TYR A 165 5.39 -15.36 -19.22
C TYR A 165 5.65 -13.92 -18.78
N ASP A 166 6.66 -13.26 -19.34
CA ASP A 166 6.94 -11.85 -19.06
C ASP A 166 5.74 -10.95 -19.35
N ILE A 167 4.90 -11.34 -20.32
CA ILE A 167 3.64 -10.67 -20.64
C ILE A 167 2.47 -11.26 -19.82
N PHE A 168 2.37 -12.59 -19.72
CA PHE A 168 1.26 -13.26 -19.06
C PHE A 168 1.21 -13.04 -17.54
N GLN A 169 2.33 -12.73 -16.90
CA GLN A 169 2.38 -12.46 -15.45
C GLN A 169 1.47 -11.31 -15.02
N PHE A 170 1.25 -10.29 -15.87
CA PHE A 170 0.41 -9.13 -15.53
C PHE A 170 -1.08 -9.49 -15.38
N PRO A 171 -1.76 -10.07 -16.40
CA PRO A 171 -3.15 -10.51 -16.23
C PRO A 171 -3.27 -11.62 -15.17
N LEU A 172 -2.27 -12.52 -15.05
CA LEU A 172 -2.27 -13.54 -14.01
C LEU A 172 -2.24 -12.90 -12.60
N PHE A 173 -1.37 -11.92 -12.39
CA PHE A 173 -1.28 -11.17 -11.13
C PHE A 173 -2.59 -10.47 -10.81
N LEU A 174 -3.16 -9.73 -11.77
CA LEU A 174 -4.41 -9.00 -11.55
C LEU A 174 -5.57 -9.95 -11.24
N LEU A 175 -5.74 -11.04 -12.00
CA LEU A 175 -6.83 -11.99 -11.74
C LEU A 175 -6.66 -12.76 -10.43
N PHE A 176 -5.44 -13.18 -10.10
CA PHE A 176 -5.16 -13.87 -8.84
C PHE A 176 -5.41 -12.97 -7.64
N THR A 177 -4.88 -11.73 -7.70
CA THR A 177 -5.02 -10.78 -6.60
C THR A 177 -6.46 -10.34 -6.45
N ASP A 178 -7.17 -10.05 -7.54
CA ASP A 178 -8.62 -9.74 -7.51
C ASP A 178 -9.44 -10.86 -6.88
N PHE A 179 -9.15 -12.13 -7.23
CA PHE A 179 -9.81 -13.29 -6.62
C PHE A 179 -9.60 -13.36 -5.11
N CYS A 180 -8.34 -13.26 -4.67
CA CYS A 180 -8.03 -13.35 -3.25
C CYS A 180 -8.57 -12.15 -2.46
N ILE A 181 -8.48 -10.95 -3.03
CA ILE A 181 -8.98 -9.72 -2.41
C ILE A 181 -10.50 -9.75 -2.30
N TYR A 182 -11.21 -10.23 -3.33
CA TYR A 182 -12.65 -10.42 -3.27
C TYR A 182 -13.08 -11.21 -2.03
N TRP A 183 -12.43 -12.36 -1.77
CA TRP A 183 -12.74 -13.19 -0.60
C TRP A 183 -12.29 -12.57 0.71
N ALA A 184 -11.11 -11.95 0.73
CA ALA A 184 -10.59 -11.26 1.90
C ALA A 184 -11.51 -10.09 2.32
N HIS A 185 -11.95 -9.31 1.34
CA HIS A 185 -12.84 -8.18 1.51
C HIS A 185 -14.24 -8.63 1.93
N ARG A 186 -14.80 -9.65 1.28
CA ARG A 186 -16.08 -10.24 1.70
C ARG A 186 -16.01 -10.81 3.13
N TRP A 187 -14.88 -11.39 3.52
CA TRP A 187 -14.65 -11.85 4.91
C TRP A 187 -14.56 -10.68 5.89
N LEU A 188 -13.93 -9.56 5.50
CA LEU A 188 -13.88 -8.33 6.31
C LEU A 188 -15.28 -7.75 6.56
N HIS A 189 -16.24 -7.98 5.65
CA HIS A 189 -17.65 -7.62 5.80
C HIS A 189 -18.49 -8.61 6.60
N HIS A 190 -17.93 -9.76 7.01
CA HIS A 190 -18.64 -10.65 7.92
C HIS A 190 -18.90 -9.91 9.26
N PRO A 191 -20.11 -9.92 9.85
CA PRO A 191 -20.48 -9.04 10.97
C PRO A 191 -19.53 -9.08 12.18
N TRP A 192 -18.93 -10.23 12.43
CA TRP A 192 -17.98 -10.45 13.53
C TRP A 192 -16.62 -9.78 13.30
N VAL A 193 -16.23 -9.62 12.05
CA VAL A 193 -14.96 -9.04 11.61
C VAL A 193 -15.15 -7.55 11.31
N TYR A 194 -16.22 -7.21 10.60
CA TYR A 194 -16.55 -5.85 10.16
C TYR A 194 -16.44 -4.83 11.28
N LYS A 195 -17.12 -5.08 12.41
CA LYS A 195 -17.16 -4.14 13.54
C LYS A 195 -15.80 -3.80 14.13
N HIS A 196 -14.80 -4.66 13.97
CA HIS A 196 -13.47 -4.49 14.55
C HIS A 196 -12.44 -3.98 13.54
N LEU A 197 -12.51 -4.43 12.29
CA LEU A 197 -11.47 -4.17 11.30
C LEU A 197 -11.93 -3.18 10.23
N HIS A 198 -13.11 -3.41 9.65
CA HIS A 198 -13.48 -2.78 8.38
C HIS A 198 -14.47 -1.62 8.53
N LYS A 199 -15.24 -1.57 9.62
CA LYS A 199 -16.12 -0.45 9.98
C LYS A 199 -15.38 0.90 10.00
N ALA A 200 -14.12 0.91 10.43
CA ALA A 200 -13.30 2.11 10.45
C ALA A 200 -13.01 2.67 9.04
N HIS A 201 -12.98 1.82 8.01
CA HIS A 201 -12.88 2.21 6.62
C HIS A 201 -14.25 2.66 6.08
N HIS A 202 -15.29 1.89 6.35
CA HIS A 202 -16.65 2.17 5.86
C HIS A 202 -17.35 3.37 6.49
N LYS A 203 -16.80 3.94 7.56
CA LYS A 203 -17.31 5.21 8.08
C LYS A 203 -17.25 6.34 7.04
N TRP A 204 -16.36 6.25 6.05
CA TRP A 204 -16.20 7.23 4.98
C TRP A 204 -17.22 7.01 3.84
N ILE A 205 -18.52 7.26 4.09
CA ILE A 205 -19.59 7.04 3.09
C ILE A 205 -19.33 7.77 1.76
N MET A 206 -18.81 8.99 1.84
CA MET A 206 -18.36 9.77 0.70
C MET A 206 -16.84 9.92 0.77
N PRO A 207 -16.08 8.87 0.41
CA PRO A 207 -14.63 8.87 0.60
C PRO A 207 -13.97 9.97 -0.24
N THR A 208 -12.84 10.48 0.24
CA THR A 208 -11.91 11.25 -0.61
C THR A 208 -10.74 10.38 -1.05
N PRO A 209 -9.85 10.85 -1.96
CA PRO A 209 -8.65 10.10 -2.34
C PRO A 209 -7.79 9.68 -1.13
N PHE A 210 -7.84 10.47 -0.05
CA PHE A 210 -7.13 10.19 1.20
C PHE A 210 -7.74 9.04 2.01
N ALA A 211 -8.99 8.63 1.74
CA ALA A 211 -9.63 7.48 2.37
C ALA A 211 -9.03 6.12 1.95
N SER A 212 -8.33 6.07 0.81
CA SER A 212 -7.78 4.85 0.20
C SER A 212 -6.94 3.99 1.13
N HIS A 213 -6.26 4.61 2.11
CA HIS A 213 -5.44 3.92 3.11
C HIS A 213 -5.92 4.19 4.55
N ALA A 214 -7.11 4.78 4.71
CA ALA A 214 -7.66 5.20 5.98
C ALA A 214 -8.48 4.08 6.67
N PHE A 215 -7.84 2.93 6.89
CA PHE A 215 -8.45 1.72 7.46
C PHE A 215 -7.70 1.23 8.72
N HIS A 216 -8.20 0.17 9.35
CA HIS A 216 -7.45 -0.54 10.39
C HIS A 216 -6.19 -1.23 9.78
N PRO A 217 -5.02 -1.28 10.45
CA PRO A 217 -3.83 -1.87 9.86
C PRO A 217 -4.01 -3.33 9.39
N LEU A 218 -4.72 -4.15 10.17
CA LEU A 218 -5.01 -5.54 9.78
C LEU A 218 -5.98 -5.63 8.60
N ASP A 219 -6.89 -4.68 8.44
CA ASP A 219 -7.79 -4.61 7.29
C ASP A 219 -6.96 -4.37 6.01
N GLY A 220 -6.16 -3.30 6.01
CA GLY A 220 -5.26 -2.99 4.91
C GLY A 220 -4.30 -4.12 4.57
N PHE A 221 -3.72 -4.78 5.57
CA PHE A 221 -2.82 -5.92 5.35
C PHE A 221 -3.55 -7.15 4.80
N THR A 222 -4.73 -7.47 5.32
CA THR A 222 -5.53 -8.60 4.81
C THR A 222 -5.86 -8.39 3.32
N GLN A 223 -6.19 -7.17 2.92
CA GLN A 223 -6.43 -6.84 1.51
C GLN A 223 -5.14 -6.75 0.68
N SER A 224 -4.00 -6.35 1.25
CA SER A 224 -2.74 -6.26 0.51
C SER A 224 -1.96 -7.58 0.43
N LEU A 225 -2.25 -8.54 1.32
CA LEU A 225 -1.56 -9.83 1.43
C LEU A 225 -1.46 -10.58 0.09
N PRO A 226 -2.51 -10.66 -0.75
CA PRO A 226 -2.44 -11.31 -2.06
C PRO A 226 -1.29 -10.81 -2.95
N TYR A 227 -0.97 -9.51 -2.91
CA TYR A 227 0.13 -8.93 -3.68
C TYR A 227 1.50 -9.40 -3.21
N HIS A 228 1.62 -9.76 -1.93
CA HIS A 228 2.88 -10.20 -1.31
C HIS A 228 3.05 -11.72 -1.34
N ILE A 229 1.97 -12.50 -1.34
CA ILE A 229 2.05 -13.96 -1.47
C ILE A 229 2.25 -14.41 -2.92
N PHE A 230 1.83 -13.60 -3.91
CA PHE A 230 1.95 -13.94 -5.33
C PHE A 230 3.36 -14.43 -5.71
N PRO A 231 4.46 -13.70 -5.42
CA PRO A 231 5.80 -14.14 -5.79
C PRO A 231 6.27 -15.42 -5.08
N PHE A 232 5.59 -15.90 -4.03
CA PHE A 232 5.91 -17.18 -3.40
C PHE A 232 5.25 -18.37 -4.12
N ILE A 233 4.16 -18.11 -4.85
CA ILE A 233 3.38 -19.12 -5.57
C ILE A 233 3.78 -19.16 -7.05
N PHE A 234 3.86 -18.00 -7.68
CA PHE A 234 4.13 -17.85 -9.12
C PHE A 234 5.46 -17.12 -9.34
N PRO A 235 6.18 -17.43 -10.44
CA PRO A 235 7.29 -16.59 -10.87
C PRO A 235 6.85 -15.14 -11.06
N LEU A 236 7.68 -14.17 -10.70
CA LEU A 236 7.37 -12.76 -10.93
C LEU A 236 8.63 -11.98 -11.24
N GLN A 237 8.63 -11.23 -12.34
CA GLN A 237 9.78 -10.46 -12.76
C GLN A 237 9.97 -9.26 -11.82
N LYS A 238 11.20 -9.02 -11.36
CA LYS A 238 11.49 -8.02 -10.31
C LYS A 238 10.98 -6.61 -10.66
N MET A 239 11.19 -6.15 -11.90
CA MET A 239 10.76 -4.82 -12.33
C MET A 239 9.24 -4.73 -12.55
N ALA A 240 8.62 -5.81 -13.07
CA ALA A 240 7.18 -5.95 -13.17
C ALA A 240 6.55 -5.87 -11.78
N TYR A 241 7.18 -6.48 -10.76
CA TYR A 241 6.68 -6.40 -9.39
C TYR A 241 6.67 -4.97 -8.85
N VAL A 242 7.75 -4.21 -9.07
CA VAL A 242 7.82 -2.78 -8.69
C VAL A 242 6.75 -1.97 -9.44
N ALA A 243 6.58 -2.19 -10.74
CA ALA A 243 5.56 -1.50 -11.53
C ALA A 243 4.14 -1.83 -11.06
N LEU A 244 3.85 -3.10 -10.76
CA LEU A 244 2.58 -3.55 -10.20
C LEU A 244 2.33 -2.94 -8.82
N PHE A 245 3.35 -2.84 -7.96
CA PHE A 245 3.22 -2.18 -6.65
C PHE A 245 2.79 -0.70 -6.80
N ILE A 246 3.37 0.04 -7.77
CA ILE A 246 2.94 1.41 -8.07
C ILE A 246 1.50 1.41 -8.61
N PHE A 247 1.19 0.53 -9.56
CA PHE A 247 -0.14 0.43 -10.16
C PHE A 247 -1.24 0.18 -9.11
N VAL A 248 -1.05 -0.76 -8.18
CA VAL A 248 -2.09 -1.07 -7.18
C VAL A 248 -2.32 0.08 -6.21
N ASN A 249 -1.29 0.86 -5.90
CA ASN A 249 -1.43 2.07 -5.09
C ASN A 249 -2.18 3.18 -5.84
N LEU A 250 -1.84 3.41 -7.13
CA LEU A 250 -2.56 4.34 -7.99
C LEU A 250 -4.04 3.95 -8.09
N TRP A 251 -4.31 2.69 -8.38
CA TRP A 251 -5.65 2.14 -8.49
C TRP A 251 -6.45 2.34 -7.21
N SER A 252 -5.87 2.00 -6.05
CA SER A 252 -6.52 2.13 -4.75
C SER A 252 -6.91 3.57 -4.44
N VAL A 253 -6.13 4.57 -4.86
CA VAL A 253 -6.53 5.98 -4.73
C VAL A 253 -7.66 6.33 -5.70
N MET A 254 -7.54 5.93 -6.98
CA MET A 254 -8.50 6.27 -8.02
C MET A 254 -9.91 5.73 -7.75
N ILE A 255 -10.05 4.53 -7.17
CA ILE A 255 -11.39 4.00 -6.85
C ILE A 255 -12.09 4.74 -5.69
N HIS A 256 -11.37 5.59 -4.93
CA HIS A 256 -11.90 6.37 -3.81
C HIS A 256 -12.09 7.86 -4.12
N ASP A 257 -11.74 8.32 -5.33
CA ASP A 257 -11.79 9.75 -5.66
C ASP A 257 -13.19 10.26 -6.07
N GLY A 258 -14.19 9.37 -6.13
CA GLY A 258 -15.57 9.73 -6.45
C GLY A 258 -15.79 10.17 -7.91
N GLU A 259 -14.80 10.00 -8.79
CA GLU A 259 -14.91 10.38 -10.20
C GLU A 259 -15.25 9.18 -11.09
N TYR A 260 -16.50 9.15 -11.56
CA TYR A 260 -17.08 8.01 -12.24
C TYR A 260 -16.85 8.11 -13.75
N LEU A 261 -15.60 7.91 -14.18
CA LEU A 261 -15.15 8.16 -15.55
C LEU A 261 -15.80 7.25 -16.61
N THR A 262 -16.08 5.98 -16.27
CA THR A 262 -16.59 5.00 -17.26
C THR A 262 -17.66 4.10 -16.67
N ASN A 263 -18.76 3.91 -17.41
CA ASN A 263 -19.78 2.90 -17.12
C ASN A 263 -19.37 1.55 -17.73
N ASN A 264 -18.23 1.00 -17.28
CA ASN A 264 -17.72 -0.27 -17.76
C ASN A 264 -18.19 -1.41 -16.84
N PRO A 265 -18.98 -2.39 -17.35
CA PRO A 265 -19.53 -3.47 -16.52
C PRO A 265 -18.51 -4.51 -16.08
N ILE A 266 -17.28 -4.48 -16.60
CA ILE A 266 -16.18 -5.43 -16.31
C ILE A 266 -15.27 -4.87 -15.22
N VAL A 267 -15.04 -3.55 -15.23
CA VAL A 267 -14.07 -2.90 -14.34
C VAL A 267 -14.77 -2.44 -13.06
N ASN A 268 -14.24 -2.82 -11.91
CA ASN A 268 -14.69 -2.30 -10.62
C ASN A 268 -14.06 -0.93 -10.36
N GLY A 269 -14.63 0.11 -10.98
CA GLY A 269 -14.15 1.50 -10.87
C GLY A 269 -14.73 2.27 -9.68
N ALA A 270 -14.42 3.57 -9.62
CA ALA A 270 -14.85 4.45 -8.52
C ALA A 270 -16.37 4.45 -8.27
N ALA A 271 -17.21 4.27 -9.30
CA ALA A 271 -18.67 4.20 -9.13
C ALA A 271 -19.11 2.93 -8.38
N CYS A 272 -18.51 1.78 -8.73
CA CYS A 272 -18.79 0.51 -8.07
C CYS A 272 -18.31 0.54 -6.61
N HIS A 273 -17.13 1.10 -6.37
CA HIS A 273 -16.57 1.22 -5.02
C HIS A 273 -17.29 2.26 -4.15
N SER A 274 -17.75 3.37 -4.73
CA SER A 274 -18.59 4.34 -4.00
C SER A 274 -19.97 3.76 -3.67
N LEU A 275 -20.51 2.92 -4.57
CA LEU A 275 -21.71 2.15 -4.25
C LEU A 275 -21.44 1.13 -3.14
N HIS A 276 -20.27 0.52 -3.11
CA HIS A 276 -19.84 -0.36 -2.03
C HIS A 276 -19.78 0.39 -0.67
N HIS A 277 -19.19 1.58 -0.62
CA HIS A 277 -19.14 2.40 0.60
C HIS A 277 -20.51 2.84 1.12
N SER A 278 -21.50 2.98 0.24
CA SER A 278 -22.87 3.36 0.62
C SER A 278 -23.79 2.17 0.91
N ARG A 279 -23.51 0.99 0.36
CA ARG A 279 -24.37 -0.20 0.47
C ARG A 279 -23.80 -1.31 1.32
N PHE A 280 -22.49 -1.29 1.60
CA PHE A 280 -21.71 -2.24 2.40
C PHE A 280 -21.66 -3.67 1.82
N GLU A 281 -22.75 -4.19 1.26
CA GLU A 281 -22.91 -5.62 0.95
C GLU A 281 -22.64 -6.02 -0.51
N VAL A 282 -22.14 -5.10 -1.35
CA VAL A 282 -22.02 -5.28 -2.81
C VAL A 282 -20.65 -4.84 -3.34
N ASN A 283 -20.21 -5.34 -4.50
CA ASN A 283 -19.02 -4.90 -5.24
C ASN A 283 -17.69 -4.99 -4.47
N TYR A 284 -17.37 -6.15 -3.90
CA TYR A 284 -16.16 -6.39 -3.10
C TYR A 284 -14.86 -6.52 -3.93
N GLY A 285 -14.94 -6.72 -5.24
CA GLY A 285 -13.77 -6.88 -6.11
C GLY A 285 -12.86 -5.65 -6.11
N GLN A 286 -11.58 -5.84 -6.42
CA GLN A 286 -10.60 -4.75 -6.41
C GLN A 286 -10.52 -4.07 -7.78
N PHE A 287 -10.32 -4.86 -8.84
CA PHE A 287 -10.10 -4.38 -10.21
C PHE A 287 -11.26 -4.75 -11.13
N PHE A 288 -11.84 -5.94 -10.95
CA PHE A 288 -12.86 -6.49 -11.84
C PHE A 288 -14.15 -6.82 -11.11
N THR A 289 -15.25 -6.83 -11.85
CA THR A 289 -16.57 -7.25 -11.36
C THR A 289 -16.78 -8.77 -11.47
N ALA A 290 -15.79 -9.50 -12.00
CA ALA A 290 -15.91 -10.92 -12.31
C ALA A 290 -16.26 -11.76 -11.08
N PHE A 291 -15.53 -11.59 -9.98
CA PHE A 291 -15.78 -12.35 -8.75
C PHE A 291 -17.02 -11.89 -8.00
N ASP A 292 -17.40 -10.61 -8.11
CA ASP A 292 -18.69 -10.14 -7.64
C ASP A 292 -19.86 -10.81 -8.37
N ARG A 293 -19.74 -10.98 -9.69
CA ARG A 293 -20.77 -11.68 -10.48
C ARG A 293 -20.84 -13.16 -10.11
N LEU A 294 -19.69 -13.81 -9.97
CA LEU A 294 -19.62 -15.23 -9.57
C LEU A 294 -20.14 -15.44 -8.14
N GLY A 295 -19.84 -14.53 -7.23
CA GLY A 295 -20.23 -14.62 -5.82
C GLY A 295 -21.59 -14.01 -5.49
N GLY A 296 -22.31 -13.48 -6.48
CA GLY A 296 -23.67 -12.94 -6.35
C GLY A 296 -23.75 -11.57 -5.66
N THR A 297 -22.66 -10.81 -5.65
CA THR A 297 -22.52 -9.53 -4.93
C THR A 297 -22.37 -8.34 -5.87
N TYR A 298 -22.46 -8.56 -7.20
CA TYR A 298 -22.37 -7.49 -8.17
C TYR A 298 -23.64 -6.63 -8.19
N ARG A 299 -23.46 -5.32 -8.01
CA ARG A 299 -24.49 -4.31 -8.21
C ARG A 299 -23.98 -3.26 -9.19
N MET A 300 -24.63 -3.17 -10.35
CA MET A 300 -24.29 -2.16 -11.35
C MET A 300 -24.63 -0.75 -10.83
N PRO A 301 -23.68 0.20 -10.93
CA PRO A 301 -23.97 1.61 -10.65
C PRO A 301 -25.07 2.14 -11.59
N GLU A 302 -25.96 2.96 -11.05
CA GLU A 302 -27.07 3.53 -11.82
C GLU A 302 -26.56 4.61 -12.80
N GLN A 303 -27.24 4.78 -13.94
CA GLN A 303 -26.78 5.66 -15.02
C GLN A 303 -26.54 7.12 -14.56
N TRP A 304 -27.39 7.62 -13.64
CA TRP A 304 -27.27 8.99 -13.13
C TRP A 304 -25.98 9.23 -12.33
N MET A 305 -25.32 8.17 -11.82
CA MET A 305 -24.04 8.32 -11.13
C MET A 305 -22.97 8.83 -12.10
N PHE A 306 -22.98 8.38 -13.35
CA PHE A 306 -22.03 8.81 -14.39
C PHE A 306 -22.33 10.22 -14.94
N GLU A 307 -23.48 10.80 -14.58
CA GLU A 307 -23.87 12.14 -14.98
C GLU A 307 -23.45 13.16 -13.92
N ARG A 308 -22.42 13.96 -14.24
CA ARG A 308 -21.71 14.82 -13.29
C ARG A 308 -22.59 15.77 -12.47
N ASP A 309 -23.69 16.26 -13.04
CA ASP A 309 -24.59 17.19 -12.35
C ASP A 309 -25.71 16.46 -11.60
N MET A 310 -26.16 15.31 -12.10
CA MET A 310 -27.14 14.47 -11.41
C MET A 310 -26.52 13.81 -10.17
N LYS A 311 -25.27 13.34 -10.25
CA LYS A 311 -24.53 12.75 -9.11
C LYS A 311 -24.31 13.72 -7.97
N MET A 312 -24.29 15.03 -8.27
CA MET A 312 -24.10 16.12 -7.31
C MET A 312 -25.41 16.84 -6.96
N SER A 313 -26.57 16.27 -7.32
CA SER A 313 -27.87 16.88 -7.07
C SER A 313 -28.40 16.56 -5.67
N GLU A 314 -28.92 17.57 -4.98
CA GLU A 314 -29.50 17.43 -3.64
C GLU A 314 -30.65 16.41 -3.61
N ASN A 315 -31.46 16.37 -4.68
CA ASN A 315 -32.57 15.42 -4.79
C ASN A 315 -32.09 13.97 -4.80
N LYS A 316 -30.99 13.67 -5.52
CA LYS A 316 -30.41 12.32 -5.52
C LYS A 316 -29.75 12.00 -4.19
N TRP A 317 -29.01 12.94 -3.61
CA TRP A 317 -28.42 12.77 -2.29
C TRP A 317 -29.46 12.44 -1.23
N ARG A 318 -30.60 13.15 -1.19
CA ARG A 318 -31.68 12.85 -0.23
C ARG A 318 -32.15 11.40 -0.34
N SER A 319 -32.42 10.92 -1.56
CA SER A 319 -32.88 9.55 -1.76
C SER A 319 -31.84 8.47 -1.45
N GLU A 320 -30.55 8.80 -1.60
CA GLU A 320 -29.47 7.86 -1.27
C GLU A 320 -29.15 7.86 0.21
N VAL A 321 -29.22 9.02 0.87
CA VAL A 321 -29.01 9.17 2.32
C VAL A 321 -30.03 8.35 3.10
N GLU A 322 -31.31 8.40 2.73
CA GLU A 322 -32.36 7.58 3.38
C GLU A 322 -31.98 6.09 3.40
N LYS A 323 -31.56 5.55 2.25
CA LYS A 323 -31.17 4.13 2.14
C LYS A 323 -29.87 3.81 2.87
N VAL A 324 -28.93 4.75 2.88
CA VAL A 324 -27.65 4.61 3.62
C VAL A 324 -27.93 4.56 5.12
N ASP A 325 -28.82 5.42 5.62
CA ASP A 325 -29.18 5.48 7.03
C ASP A 325 -29.87 4.19 7.50
N GLU A 326 -30.79 3.65 6.70
CA GLU A 326 -31.43 2.34 6.95
C GLU A 326 -30.39 1.23 7.10
N LEU A 327 -29.41 1.17 6.19
CA LEU A 327 -28.35 0.15 6.23
C LEU A 327 -27.38 0.34 7.41
N ILE A 328 -27.08 1.59 7.77
CA ILE A 328 -26.28 1.89 8.97
C ILE A 328 -27.00 1.39 10.21
N GLU A 329 -28.30 1.66 10.34
CA GLU A 329 -29.09 1.19 11.48
C GLU A 329 -29.13 -0.34 11.53
N GLU A 330 -29.35 -0.99 10.39
CA GLU A 330 -29.38 -2.46 10.28
C GLU A 330 -28.04 -3.13 10.63
N ILE A 331 -26.93 -2.63 10.06
CA ILE A 331 -25.61 -3.27 10.16
C ILE A 331 -24.87 -2.83 11.43
N GLU A 332 -24.97 -1.55 11.79
CA GLU A 332 -24.18 -0.94 12.86
C GLU A 332 -24.97 -0.67 14.14
N GLY A 333 -26.31 -0.64 14.07
CA GLY A 333 -27.21 -0.37 15.19
C GLY A 333 -27.30 1.11 15.61
N ASP A 334 -26.23 1.90 15.44
CA ASP A 334 -26.20 3.33 15.74
C ASP A 334 -25.16 4.07 14.89
N ASP A 335 -25.46 5.34 14.56
CA ASP A 335 -24.58 6.22 13.83
C ASP A 335 -23.80 7.18 14.75
N ASN A 336 -22.56 6.81 15.05
CA ASN A 336 -21.66 7.64 15.87
C ASN A 336 -20.91 8.74 15.09
N ARG A 337 -21.23 8.97 13.81
CA ARG A 337 -20.55 9.98 12.97
C ARG A 337 -21.10 11.38 13.23
N THR A 338 -20.22 12.37 13.12
CA THR A 338 -20.61 13.78 13.13
C THR A 338 -20.47 14.38 11.73
N TYR A 339 -21.61 14.75 11.15
CA TYR A 339 -21.68 15.34 9.82
C TYR A 339 -21.74 16.87 9.87
N GLY A 340 -21.47 17.50 8.73
CA GLY A 340 -21.63 18.94 8.54
C GLY A 340 -20.31 19.71 8.39
N PRO A 341 -20.41 21.03 8.13
CA PRO A 341 -19.25 21.85 7.82
C PRO A 341 -18.25 21.86 8.98
N SER A 342 -16.96 21.98 8.65
CA SER A 342 -15.92 22.23 9.64
C SER A 342 -16.26 23.51 10.41
N ASP A 343 -15.91 23.57 11.70
CA ASP A 343 -16.03 24.83 12.45
C ASP A 343 -15.09 25.83 11.77
N THR A 344 -15.62 26.66 10.89
CA THR A 344 -14.96 27.88 10.52
C THR A 344 -14.76 28.63 11.83
N LYS A 345 -13.48 28.78 12.22
CA LYS A 345 -13.10 29.69 13.29
C LYS A 345 -13.95 30.95 13.12
N LYS A 346 -14.75 31.27 14.14
CA LYS A 346 -15.17 32.64 14.38
C LYS A 346 -13.88 33.45 14.58
N THR A 347 -13.28 33.92 13.49
CA THR A 347 -12.42 35.09 13.54
C THR A 347 -13.35 36.27 13.80
N GLN A 348 -13.57 36.55 15.08
CA GLN A 348 -13.87 37.89 15.55
C GLN A 348 -12.60 38.74 15.44
#